data_AF-A0A6A4XYK1-F1
#
_entry.id   AF-A0A6A4XYK1-F1
#
_cell.length_a   1.000
_cell.length_b   1.000
_cell.length_c   1.000
_cell.angle_alpha   90.00
_cell.angle_beta   90.00
_cell.angle_gamma   90.00
#
_symmetry.space_group_name_H-M   'P 1'
#
loop_
_entity.id
_entity.type
_entity.pdbx_description
1 polymer ?
#
loop_
_entity_poly.entity_id
_entity_poly.type
_entity_poly.pdbx_seq_one_letter_code
_entity_poly.pdbx_strand_id
1 'polypeptide(L)'
;VQVVSTTASAVVAEVQTVTTSATDRNEVQTLTLTGTVVNEIQAVRTSVTNTPEVQTVAVGVTRVNEVQSFSLGFQGITLQSSITGNLVLGLDTTTCSFCSVVVALQSVDVTAAVTDTSDTTGATTMATKLATLANIDTVTVTRATTTAVVGGNNQLTIVFTVTFSGNKVGGTIPLLSIQSLALAPLIPLTTVQSAATRVTAGSQPIYSAGSYFKLYYTCEQYSDPTVTLGSYVGISTACQPTTRLCASCATAFDGTQVLTSSDISAQVTLNPLLQIGPCVFAISAATATQLTVDTTNVGQFCSQFTGKTLDVYVAKVLPVMTNLVMLQTGPLQYPEDTGTVATQFLNSLGKSVAVTLTPTISSTFVGTTYSITFTNNHGTIPKLTCDVSTMVVSASNPTPSCTVARTTTGSMIYGTFTLSLPRFSDGTVMPTNPAVSFDVLPADLQTALQAVGGPAEYVFG
;
A
#
# COMPACT_ATOMS: atom_id res chain seq x y z
N VAL A 1 -24.84 -49.86 -55.72
CA VAL A 1 -24.59 -48.96 -54.57
C VAL A 1 -25.82 -49.00 -53.70
N GLN A 2 -25.69 -49.51 -52.47
CA GLN A 2 -26.75 -49.50 -51.46
C GLN A 2 -26.16 -48.83 -50.23
N VAL A 3 -26.76 -47.72 -49.81
CA VAL A 3 -26.41 -46.99 -48.59
C VAL A 3 -27.41 -47.38 -47.53
N VAL A 4 -26.92 -47.88 -46.39
CA VAL A 4 -27.71 -48.10 -45.18
C VAL A 4 -27.35 -46.98 -44.22
N SER A 5 -28.35 -46.18 -43.84
CA SER A 5 -28.23 -45.14 -42.82
C SER A 5 -28.92 -45.62 -41.55
N THR A 6 -28.21 -45.57 -40.42
CA THR A 6 -28.80 -45.66 -39.09
C THR A 6 -28.77 -44.29 -38.43
N THR A 7 -29.89 -43.85 -37.88
CA THR A 7 -29.96 -42.64 -37.04
C THR A 7 -29.94 -43.07 -35.58
N ALA A 8 -28.89 -42.71 -34.86
CA ALA A 8 -28.90 -42.67 -33.41
C ALA A 8 -29.31 -41.26 -32.97
N SER A 9 -30.18 -41.14 -31.95
CA SER A 9 -30.46 -39.85 -31.30
C SER A 9 -29.19 -39.25 -30.71
N ALA A 10 -29.14 -37.92 -30.64
CA ALA A 10 -28.01 -37.20 -30.05
C ALA A 10 -27.76 -37.69 -28.61
N VAL A 11 -26.52 -38.11 -28.35
CA VAL A 11 -26.03 -38.38 -27.00
C VAL A 11 -26.10 -37.06 -26.24
N VAL A 12 -27.03 -36.92 -25.29
CA VAL A 12 -27.05 -35.78 -24.38
C VAL A 12 -25.83 -35.93 -23.47
N ALA A 13 -25.02 -34.88 -23.32
CA ALA A 13 -23.90 -34.91 -22.39
C ALA A 13 -24.43 -35.19 -20.98
N GLU A 14 -24.03 -36.32 -20.39
CA GLU A 14 -24.29 -36.62 -18.99
C GLU A 14 -23.33 -35.77 -18.16
N VAL A 15 -23.83 -34.66 -17.60
CA VAL A 15 -23.04 -33.78 -16.74
C VAL A 15 -23.31 -34.18 -15.29
N GLN A 16 -22.40 -34.94 -14.69
CA GLN A 16 -22.44 -35.25 -13.27
C GLN A 16 -21.62 -34.21 -12.49
N THR A 17 -22.28 -33.44 -11.62
CA THR A 17 -21.61 -32.46 -10.76
C THR A 17 -21.45 -33.05 -9.37
N VAL A 18 -20.20 -33.24 -8.93
CA VAL A 18 -19.87 -33.63 -7.56
C VAL A 18 -19.28 -32.39 -6.86
N THR A 19 -19.93 -31.92 -5.80
CA THR A 19 -19.46 -30.80 -4.98
C THR A 19 -19.07 -31.31 -3.61
N THR A 20 -17.83 -31.03 -3.23
CA THR A 20 -17.24 -31.41 -1.95
C THR A 20 -16.61 -30.17 -1.32
N SER A 21 -16.64 -30.08 0.01
CA SER A 21 -16.15 -28.91 0.75
C SER A 21 -15.47 -29.35 2.04
N ALA A 22 -14.24 -28.91 2.29
CA ALA A 22 -13.64 -28.95 3.62
C ALA A 22 -13.16 -27.58 4.10
N THR A 23 -13.04 -27.48 5.41
CA THR A 23 -12.53 -26.31 6.15
C THR A 23 -11.05 -26.44 6.52
N ASP A 24 -10.40 -27.54 6.15
CA ASP A 24 -9.03 -27.87 6.54
C ASP A 24 -8.04 -27.67 5.38
N ARG A 25 -6.79 -27.28 5.71
CA ARG A 25 -5.75 -26.92 4.72
C ARG A 25 -5.08 -28.12 4.04
N ASN A 26 -5.33 -29.33 4.52
CA ASN A 26 -4.74 -30.58 4.00
C ASN A 26 -5.82 -31.61 3.59
N GLU A 27 -6.82 -31.19 2.81
CA GLU A 27 -7.85 -32.13 2.33
C GLU A 27 -7.34 -32.95 1.12
N VAL A 28 -7.47 -34.28 1.19
CA VAL A 28 -7.30 -35.20 0.05
C VAL A 28 -8.69 -35.59 -0.44
N GLN A 29 -9.00 -35.28 -1.71
CA GLN A 29 -10.30 -35.51 -2.30
C GLN A 29 -10.18 -36.52 -3.45
N THR A 30 -10.91 -37.62 -3.35
CA THR A 30 -10.86 -38.72 -4.33
C THR A 30 -12.17 -38.80 -5.10
N LEU A 31 -12.12 -38.58 -6.42
CA LEU A 31 -13.24 -38.77 -7.32
C LEU A 31 -13.05 -40.09 -8.07
N THR A 32 -14.03 -41.00 -8.00
CA THR A 32 -13.96 -42.33 -8.65
C THR A 32 -15.16 -42.51 -9.57
N LEU A 33 -14.89 -42.78 -10.85
CA LEU A 33 -15.91 -43.07 -11.86
C LEU A 33 -15.79 -44.55 -12.28
N THR A 34 -16.92 -45.21 -12.46
CA THR A 34 -17.01 -46.60 -12.93
C THR A 34 -17.77 -46.65 -14.26
N GLY A 35 -17.21 -46.01 -15.29
CA GLY A 35 -17.77 -45.98 -16.64
C GLY A 35 -16.95 -46.81 -17.63
N THR A 36 -17.61 -47.47 -18.60
CA THR A 36 -16.98 -48.33 -19.62
C THR A 36 -16.78 -47.66 -20.99
N VAL A 37 -16.97 -46.34 -21.10
CA VAL A 37 -16.91 -45.61 -22.37
C VAL A 37 -15.50 -45.03 -22.60
N VAL A 38 -14.89 -45.38 -23.74
CA VAL A 38 -13.48 -45.10 -24.08
C VAL A 38 -13.18 -43.69 -24.62
N ASN A 39 -14.19 -42.84 -24.80
CA ASN A 39 -14.03 -41.45 -25.25
C ASN A 39 -14.80 -40.49 -24.32
N GLU A 40 -14.25 -40.19 -23.15
CA GLU A 40 -14.81 -39.22 -22.20
C GLU A 40 -13.84 -38.05 -21.97
N ILE A 41 -14.36 -36.82 -22.00
CA ILE A 41 -13.62 -35.64 -21.56
C ILE A 41 -14.01 -35.37 -20.11
N GLN A 42 -13.08 -35.61 -19.19
CA GLN A 42 -13.28 -35.34 -17.77
C GLN A 42 -12.61 -34.01 -17.40
N ALA A 43 -13.37 -33.13 -16.75
CA ALA A 43 -12.88 -31.84 -16.28
C ALA A 43 -12.95 -31.80 -14.75
N VAL A 44 -11.80 -31.70 -14.10
CA VAL A 44 -11.72 -31.44 -12.66
C VAL A 44 -11.56 -29.93 -12.47
N ARG A 45 -12.45 -29.32 -11.69
CA ARG A 45 -12.36 -27.91 -11.31
C ARG A 45 -12.30 -27.80 -9.80
N THR A 46 -11.22 -27.20 -9.29
CA THR A 46 -11.10 -26.81 -7.89
C THR A 46 -11.46 -25.33 -7.76
N SER A 47 -12.11 -24.97 -6.65
CA SER A 47 -12.41 -23.57 -6.32
C SER A 47 -12.12 -23.33 -4.85
N VAL A 48 -11.47 -22.21 -4.56
CA VAL A 48 -11.22 -21.74 -3.19
C VAL A 48 -12.03 -20.47 -2.94
N THR A 49 -12.49 -20.25 -1.71
CA THR A 49 -13.11 -18.98 -1.35
C THR A 49 -12.08 -17.87 -1.54
N ASN A 50 -12.39 -16.93 -2.44
CA ASN A 50 -11.48 -15.85 -2.77
C ASN A 50 -11.52 -14.74 -1.70
N THR A 51 -10.40 -14.51 -1.05
CA THR A 51 -10.12 -13.27 -0.33
C THR A 51 -9.33 -12.35 -1.27
N PRO A 52 -9.76 -11.10 -1.49
CA PRO A 52 -9.02 -10.17 -2.34
C PRO A 52 -7.70 -9.75 -1.67
N GLU A 53 -6.67 -9.52 -2.49
CA GLU A 53 -5.46 -8.86 -2.02
C GLU A 53 -5.78 -7.40 -1.69
N VAL A 54 -5.32 -6.95 -0.51
CA VAL A 54 -5.34 -5.55 -0.12
C VAL A 54 -3.92 -5.07 0.17
N GLN A 55 -3.47 -4.07 -0.58
CA GLN A 55 -2.20 -3.39 -0.35
C GLN A 55 -2.45 -1.96 0.09
N THR A 56 -1.74 -1.57 1.14
CA THR A 56 -1.83 -0.24 1.72
C THR A 56 -0.58 0.56 1.35
N VAL A 57 -0.76 1.67 0.65
CA VAL A 57 0.30 2.59 0.27
C VAL A 57 0.21 3.82 1.17
N ALA A 58 1.23 4.08 1.98
CA ALA A 58 1.32 5.32 2.76
C ALA A 58 2.31 6.28 2.09
N VAL A 59 1.82 7.46 1.68
CA VAL A 59 2.59 8.51 1.00
C VAL A 59 2.55 9.77 1.84
N GLY A 60 3.70 10.34 2.16
CA GLY A 60 3.76 11.52 2.99
C GLY A 60 5.18 11.95 3.31
N VAL A 61 5.35 12.65 4.42
CA VAL A 61 6.62 13.21 4.85
C VAL A 61 6.92 12.88 6.29
N THR A 62 8.21 12.88 6.66
CA THR A 62 8.61 12.89 8.06
C THR A 62 8.06 14.14 8.75
N ARG A 63 7.43 13.95 9.91
CA ARG A 63 6.72 15.00 10.61
C ARG A 63 7.67 16.04 11.22
N VAL A 64 7.42 17.30 10.89
CA VAL A 64 7.91 18.51 11.57
C VAL A 64 6.70 19.21 12.17
N ASN A 65 6.75 19.48 13.48
CA ASN A 65 5.68 20.18 14.18
C ASN A 65 5.67 21.67 13.81
N GLU A 66 4.49 22.20 13.53
CA GLU A 66 4.34 23.64 13.29
C GLU A 66 4.51 24.42 14.61
N VAL A 67 5.23 25.55 14.50
CA VAL A 67 5.40 26.52 15.58
C VAL A 67 4.86 27.87 15.12
N GLN A 68 3.94 28.43 15.90
CA GLN A 68 3.40 29.77 15.70
C GLN A 68 3.73 30.66 16.91
N SER A 69 3.82 31.97 16.71
CA SER A 69 4.08 32.93 17.79
C SER A 69 3.25 34.18 17.65
N PHE A 70 2.89 34.79 18.79
CA PHE A 70 2.29 36.11 18.82
C PHE A 70 2.78 36.88 20.05
N SER A 71 2.74 38.20 19.97
CA SER A 71 3.24 39.11 21.00
C SER A 71 2.19 40.14 21.40
N LEU A 72 2.09 40.40 22.71
CA LEU A 72 1.24 41.42 23.31
C LEU A 72 2.10 42.45 24.03
N GLY A 73 1.82 43.73 23.82
CA GLY A 73 2.56 44.85 24.41
C GLY A 73 1.64 45.77 25.18
N PHE A 74 2.07 46.20 26.37
CA PHE A 74 1.30 47.06 27.27
C PHE A 74 2.15 48.23 27.72
N GLN A 75 1.56 49.43 27.84
CA GLN A 75 2.24 50.64 28.30
C GLN A 75 1.70 51.08 29.65
N GLY A 76 2.58 51.66 30.48
CA GLY A 76 2.24 52.18 31.80
C GLY A 76 2.18 51.11 32.89
N ILE A 77 2.43 49.84 32.56
CA ILE A 77 2.45 48.73 33.51
C ILE A 77 3.73 47.90 33.37
N THR A 78 4.12 47.25 34.47
CA THR A 78 5.24 46.31 34.54
C THR A 78 4.83 44.92 35.03
N LEU A 79 3.56 44.74 35.43
CA LEU A 79 3.03 43.51 36.01
C LEU A 79 1.83 43.02 35.20
N GLN A 80 1.78 41.71 34.94
CA GLN A 80 0.70 41.05 34.19
C GLN A 80 -0.64 41.15 34.90
N SER A 81 -0.64 41.19 36.24
CA SER A 81 -1.85 41.35 37.06
C SER A 81 -2.56 42.69 36.85
N SER A 82 -1.87 43.68 36.27
CA SER A 82 -2.45 44.98 35.91
C SER A 82 -3.14 44.98 34.54
N ILE A 83 -3.08 43.87 33.80
CA ILE A 83 -3.79 43.69 32.54
C ILE A 83 -5.27 43.42 32.86
N THR A 84 -6.14 44.18 32.23
CA THR A 84 -7.61 44.04 32.32
C THR A 84 -8.19 43.72 30.95
N GLY A 85 -9.43 43.26 30.88
CA GLY A 85 -10.11 42.91 29.61
C GLY A 85 -10.10 41.42 29.30
N ASN A 86 -10.34 41.07 28.03
CA ASN A 86 -10.34 39.69 27.56
C ASN A 86 -9.51 39.49 26.28
N LEU A 87 -8.97 38.27 26.13
CA LEU A 87 -8.31 37.79 24.92
C LEU A 87 -8.93 36.48 24.45
N VAL A 88 -9.35 36.44 23.20
CA VAL A 88 -9.87 35.24 22.54
C VAL A 88 -9.02 34.89 21.32
N LEU A 89 -8.59 33.64 21.26
CA LEU A 89 -7.93 33.06 20.09
C LEU A 89 -8.91 32.20 19.30
N GLY A 90 -8.79 32.21 17.98
CA GLY A 90 -9.62 31.43 17.08
C GLY A 90 -8.79 30.61 16.10
N LEU A 91 -9.22 29.39 15.79
CA LEU A 91 -8.64 28.52 14.77
C LEU A 91 -9.71 28.16 13.73
N ASP A 92 -9.48 28.54 12.48
CA ASP A 92 -10.28 28.12 11.32
C ASP A 92 -9.53 26.99 10.60
N THR A 93 -10.12 25.80 10.53
CA THR A 93 -9.49 24.62 9.90
C THR A 93 -10.09 24.27 8.55
N THR A 94 -10.88 25.15 7.94
CA THR A 94 -11.52 24.91 6.63
C THR A 94 -10.54 24.57 5.52
N THR A 95 -9.32 25.09 5.59
CA THR A 95 -8.27 24.90 4.59
C THR A 95 -7.17 23.92 5.02
N CYS A 96 -7.33 23.27 6.17
CA CYS A 96 -6.32 22.39 6.74
C CYS A 96 -6.45 20.95 6.20
N SER A 97 -5.49 20.51 5.39
CA SER A 97 -5.50 19.17 4.77
C SER A 97 -5.37 18.01 5.75
N PHE A 98 -4.69 18.24 6.87
CA PHE A 98 -4.37 17.22 7.88
C PHE A 98 -4.94 17.62 9.25
N CYS A 99 -6.13 18.21 9.25
CA CYS A 99 -6.91 18.40 10.47
C CYS A 99 -7.99 17.32 10.56
N SER A 100 -8.18 16.75 11.75
CA SER A 100 -9.16 15.68 11.97
C SER A 100 -10.61 16.13 11.71
N VAL A 101 -10.90 17.42 11.87
CA VAL A 101 -12.20 18.03 11.67
C VAL A 101 -12.06 19.34 10.90
N VAL A 102 -12.88 19.52 9.86
CA VAL A 102 -12.94 20.75 9.07
C VAL A 102 -14.05 21.65 9.66
N VAL A 103 -13.69 22.79 10.27
CA VAL A 103 -14.63 23.69 10.96
C VAL A 103 -14.30 25.15 10.65
N ALA A 104 -15.33 25.96 10.37
CA ALA A 104 -15.24 27.35 9.89
C ALA A 104 -14.61 28.35 10.86
N LEU A 105 -14.63 28.10 12.17
CA LEU A 105 -13.87 28.84 13.20
C LEU A 105 -14.23 28.25 14.56
N GLN A 106 -13.23 27.97 15.40
CA GLN A 106 -13.43 27.63 16.81
C GLN A 106 -12.62 28.58 17.69
N SER A 107 -13.22 29.09 18.76
CA SER A 107 -12.61 30.11 19.61
C SER A 107 -12.48 29.67 21.06
N VAL A 108 -11.46 30.17 21.76
CA VAL A 108 -11.25 29.94 23.19
C VAL A 108 -10.76 31.21 23.90
N ASP A 109 -11.30 31.45 25.10
CA ASP A 109 -10.83 32.51 25.99
C ASP A 109 -9.52 32.09 26.68
N VAL A 110 -8.50 32.93 26.50
CA VAL A 110 -7.14 32.72 27.02
C VAL A 110 -6.69 33.84 27.95
N THR A 111 -7.62 34.67 28.44
CA THR A 111 -7.35 35.84 29.30
C THR A 111 -6.55 35.47 30.54
N ALA A 112 -6.88 34.35 31.19
CA ALA A 112 -6.18 33.86 32.38
C ALA A 112 -4.70 33.55 32.09
N ALA A 113 -4.37 33.09 30.87
CA ALA A 113 -2.99 32.78 30.49
C ALA A 113 -2.13 34.05 30.30
N VAL A 114 -2.75 35.17 29.94
CA VAL A 114 -2.08 36.46 29.72
C VAL A 114 -1.85 37.20 31.03
N THR A 115 -2.84 37.17 31.91
CA THR A 115 -2.84 37.90 33.20
C THR A 115 -2.05 37.20 34.30
N ASP A 116 -1.71 35.92 34.12
CA ASP A 116 -0.91 35.15 35.08
C ASP A 116 0.49 35.77 35.27
N THR A 117 0.91 35.94 36.52
CA THR A 117 2.20 36.53 36.88
C THR A 117 3.40 35.59 36.68
N SER A 118 3.16 34.29 36.43
CA SER A 118 4.18 33.26 36.22
C SER A 118 4.22 32.81 34.75
N ASP A 119 5.38 32.90 34.12
CA ASP A 119 5.56 32.48 32.71
C ASP A 119 5.24 31.00 32.50
N THR A 120 5.62 30.16 33.45
CA THR A 120 5.30 28.73 33.41
C THR A 120 3.79 28.50 33.54
N THR A 121 3.13 29.12 34.52
CA THR A 121 1.69 28.89 34.78
C THR A 121 0.82 29.45 33.66
N GLY A 122 1.16 30.64 33.16
CA GLY A 122 0.49 31.23 32.01
C GLY A 122 0.66 30.41 30.73
N ALA A 123 1.85 29.88 30.47
CA ALA A 123 2.09 28.98 29.35
C ALA A 123 1.25 27.68 29.47
N THR A 124 1.24 27.03 30.64
CA THR A 124 0.41 25.84 30.89
C THR A 124 -1.09 26.13 30.74
N THR A 125 -1.54 27.28 31.23
CA THR A 125 -2.94 27.71 31.10
C THR A 125 -3.31 27.93 29.63
N MET A 126 -2.44 28.57 28.86
CA MET A 126 -2.63 28.74 27.40
C MET A 126 -2.74 27.39 26.70
N ALA A 127 -1.80 26.48 26.98
CA ALA A 127 -1.80 25.14 26.38
C ALA A 127 -3.10 24.37 26.70
N THR A 128 -3.54 24.42 27.96
CA THR A 128 -4.79 23.76 28.41
C THR A 128 -6.02 24.31 27.69
N LYS A 129 -6.09 25.64 27.48
CA LYS A 129 -7.18 26.28 26.76
C LYS A 129 -7.17 25.90 25.28
N LEU A 130 -6.01 25.98 24.62
CA LEU A 130 -5.89 25.59 23.21
C LEU A 130 -6.28 24.12 22.99
N ALA A 131 -5.93 23.22 23.90
CA ALA A 131 -6.29 21.79 23.83
C ALA A 131 -7.81 21.50 23.92
N THR A 132 -8.64 22.51 24.21
CA THR A 132 -10.11 22.37 24.15
C THR A 132 -10.67 22.52 22.74
N LEU A 133 -9.89 23.06 21.80
CA LEU A 133 -10.29 23.17 20.39
C LEU A 133 -10.28 21.78 19.76
N ALA A 134 -11.29 21.43 18.94
CA ALA A 134 -11.52 20.05 18.51
C ALA A 134 -10.33 19.40 17.78
N ASN A 135 -9.51 20.20 17.09
CA ASN A 135 -8.35 19.75 16.33
C ASN A 135 -7.03 19.80 17.11
N ILE A 136 -7.00 20.37 18.31
CA ILE A 136 -5.78 20.45 19.12
C ILE A 136 -5.90 19.45 20.26
N ASP A 137 -5.26 18.29 20.12
CA ASP A 137 -5.15 17.30 21.19
C ASP A 137 -3.91 17.51 22.05
N THR A 138 -2.75 17.69 21.44
CA THR A 138 -1.49 17.96 22.16
C THR A 138 -0.84 19.23 21.63
N VAL A 139 -0.51 20.14 22.55
CA VAL A 139 0.13 21.43 22.26
C VAL A 139 1.07 21.79 23.38
N THR A 140 2.24 22.33 23.03
CA THR A 140 3.19 22.90 23.98
C THR A 140 3.25 24.40 23.79
N VAL A 141 3.21 25.16 24.87
CA VAL A 141 3.34 26.62 24.82
C VAL A 141 4.53 27.04 25.67
N THR A 142 5.32 27.99 25.18
CA THR A 142 6.24 28.78 26.01
C THR A 142 5.77 30.22 26.05
N ARG A 143 6.02 30.87 27.18
CA ARG A 143 5.72 32.29 27.40
C ARG A 143 6.98 32.97 27.88
N ALA A 144 7.28 34.14 27.34
CA ALA A 144 8.37 34.99 27.80
C ALA A 144 7.84 36.39 28.08
N THR A 145 7.97 36.83 29.32
CA THR A 145 7.64 38.20 29.73
C THR A 145 8.89 39.05 29.84
N THR A 146 8.86 40.26 29.28
CA THR A 146 9.93 41.25 29.41
C THR A 146 9.35 42.61 29.82
N THR A 147 10.10 43.33 30.65
CA THR A 147 9.76 44.70 31.04
C THR A 147 10.88 45.65 30.63
N ALA A 148 10.53 46.77 30.02
CA ALA A 148 11.47 47.81 29.62
C ALA A 148 10.91 49.20 29.96
N VAL A 149 11.78 50.21 29.97
CA VAL A 149 11.38 51.61 29.99
C VAL A 149 11.69 52.21 28.63
N VAL A 150 10.66 52.57 27.86
CA VAL A 150 10.81 53.12 26.50
C VAL A 150 10.15 54.50 26.46
N GLY A 151 10.93 55.51 26.07
CA GLY A 151 10.44 56.90 26.03
C GLY A 151 9.95 57.44 27.38
N GLY A 152 10.50 56.93 28.50
CA GLY A 152 10.10 57.33 29.86
C GLY A 152 8.86 56.59 30.41
N ASN A 153 8.24 55.71 29.62
CA ASN A 153 7.09 54.91 30.06
C ASN A 153 7.49 53.45 30.28
N ASN A 154 6.91 52.83 31.32
CA ASN A 154 7.01 51.39 31.53
C ASN A 154 6.34 50.64 30.37
N GLN A 155 6.98 49.59 29.89
CA GLN A 155 6.48 48.71 28.84
C GLN A 155 6.60 47.25 29.29
N LEU A 156 5.50 46.50 29.17
CA LEU A 156 5.44 45.07 29.40
C LEU A 156 5.20 44.38 28.05
N THR A 157 6.03 43.41 27.69
CA THR A 157 5.86 42.59 26.47
C THR A 157 5.78 41.12 26.84
N ILE A 158 4.75 40.45 26.33
CA ILE A 158 4.52 39.02 26.53
C ILE A 158 4.54 38.35 25.17
N VAL A 159 5.43 37.38 24.99
CA VAL A 159 5.53 36.58 23.75
C VAL A 159 5.08 35.16 24.06
N PHE A 160 4.12 34.66 23.28
CA PHE A 160 3.71 33.26 23.28
C PHE A 160 4.29 32.55 22.07
N THR A 161 4.81 31.35 22.28
CA THR A 161 5.24 30.43 21.22
C THR A 161 4.50 29.11 21.40
N VAL A 162 3.71 28.75 20.39
CA VAL A 162 2.80 27.60 20.40
C VAL A 162 3.35 26.55 19.43
N THR A 163 3.62 25.34 19.93
CA THR A 163 4.07 24.19 19.15
C THR A 163 2.96 23.14 19.10
N PHE A 164 2.49 22.83 17.90
CA PHE A 164 1.42 21.85 17.68
C PHE A 164 2.01 20.46 17.45
N SER A 165 1.86 19.56 18.43
CA SER A 165 2.52 18.25 18.44
C SER A 165 1.57 17.05 18.42
N GLY A 166 0.26 17.27 18.61
CA GLY A 166 -0.73 16.20 18.67
C GLY A 166 -1.19 15.71 17.30
N ASN A 167 -1.84 14.56 17.24
CA ASN A 167 -2.16 13.88 15.97
C ASN A 167 -3.47 14.34 15.32
N LYS A 168 -4.25 15.19 16.00
CA LYS A 168 -5.48 15.75 15.40
C LYS A 168 -5.24 16.92 14.47
N VAL A 169 -4.02 17.44 14.46
CA VAL A 169 -3.57 18.51 13.57
C VAL A 169 -2.13 18.23 13.12
N GLY A 170 -1.92 18.21 11.82
CA GLY A 170 -0.60 18.02 11.21
C GLY A 170 -0.43 18.91 9.98
N GLY A 171 0.76 18.86 9.39
CA GLY A 171 1.05 19.67 8.21
C GLY A 171 1.12 21.16 8.51
N THR A 172 0.77 21.96 7.52
CA THR A 172 0.70 23.43 7.63
C THR A 172 -0.63 23.79 8.28
N ILE A 173 -0.55 24.31 9.49
CA ILE A 173 -1.69 24.66 10.31
C ILE A 173 -2.10 26.09 9.99
N PRO A 174 -3.40 26.39 9.82
CA PRO A 174 -3.88 27.76 9.76
C PRO A 174 -3.41 28.58 10.97
N LEU A 175 -3.15 29.88 10.75
CA LEU A 175 -2.66 30.74 11.81
C LEU A 175 -3.75 30.96 12.86
N LEU A 176 -3.39 30.92 14.14
CA LEU A 176 -4.29 31.32 15.22
C LEU A 176 -4.70 32.78 15.02
N SER A 177 -5.98 33.03 14.81
CA SER A 177 -6.56 34.36 14.76
C SER A 177 -6.67 34.95 16.16
N ILE A 178 -6.45 36.25 16.26
CA ILE A 178 -6.56 37.02 17.50
C ILE A 178 -7.81 37.89 17.33
N GLN A 179 -8.92 37.48 17.95
CA GLN A 179 -10.25 37.95 17.54
C GLN A 179 -10.77 39.12 18.38
N SER A 180 -10.83 38.94 19.69
CA SER A 180 -11.27 39.99 20.61
C SER A 180 -10.12 40.38 21.51
N LEU A 181 -9.80 41.66 21.50
CA LEU A 181 -8.71 42.24 22.25
C LEU A 181 -9.25 43.48 22.98
N ALA A 182 -9.98 43.26 24.08
CA ALA A 182 -10.43 44.35 24.94
C ALA A 182 -9.41 44.62 26.06
N LEU A 183 -8.13 44.31 25.82
CA LEU A 183 -7.11 44.39 26.85
C LEU A 183 -6.70 45.84 27.13
N ALA A 184 -6.62 46.23 28.40
CA ALA A 184 -6.07 47.51 28.83
C ALA A 184 -4.96 47.30 29.88
N PRO A 185 -3.85 48.07 29.83
CA PRO A 185 -3.51 49.16 28.91
C PRO A 185 -2.69 48.67 27.71
N LEU A 186 -3.31 47.91 26.82
CA LEU A 186 -2.64 47.41 25.62
C LEU A 186 -2.22 48.59 24.74
N ILE A 187 -0.98 48.57 24.25
CA ILE A 187 -0.57 49.42 23.14
C ILE A 187 -0.71 48.64 21.83
N PRO A 188 -1.06 49.33 20.73
CA PRO A 188 -0.68 48.84 19.43
C PRO A 188 0.85 48.73 19.43
N LEU A 189 1.39 47.49 19.49
CA LEU A 189 2.68 47.23 18.85
C LEU A 189 2.55 47.75 17.41
N THR A 190 3.63 48.19 16.79
CA THR A 190 3.62 48.85 15.47
C THR A 190 2.86 48.10 14.37
N THR A 191 2.48 46.84 14.59
CA THR A 191 1.33 46.15 14.00
C THR A 191 0.48 45.47 15.09
N VAL A 192 -0.84 45.75 15.14
CA VAL A 192 -1.77 44.90 15.91
C VAL A 192 -1.82 43.55 15.21
N GLN A 193 -1.29 42.51 15.85
CA GLN A 193 -1.39 41.15 15.31
C GLN A 193 -2.85 40.71 15.38
N SER A 194 -3.50 40.60 14.22
CA SER A 194 -4.81 39.97 14.06
C SER A 194 -4.71 38.45 13.91
N ALA A 195 -3.49 37.93 13.75
CA ALA A 195 -3.17 36.51 13.74
C ALA A 195 -1.73 36.30 14.24
N ALA A 196 -1.45 35.09 14.73
CA ALA A 196 -0.10 34.63 15.02
C ALA A 196 0.76 34.59 13.75
N THR A 197 2.07 34.62 13.92
CA THR A 197 3.04 34.44 12.85
C THR A 197 3.58 33.01 12.88
N ARG A 198 3.90 32.46 11.71
CA ARG A 198 4.52 31.15 11.61
C ARG A 198 6.02 31.28 11.84
N VAL A 199 6.53 30.58 12.85
CA VAL A 199 7.97 30.51 13.17
C VAL A 199 8.59 29.29 12.50
N THR A 200 7.89 28.16 12.52
CA THR A 200 8.30 26.92 11.85
C THR A 200 7.07 26.34 11.16
N ALA A 201 7.15 26.12 9.84
CA ALA A 201 6.07 25.49 9.11
C ALA A 201 6.03 23.98 9.42
N GLY A 202 4.83 23.45 9.64
CA GLY A 202 4.68 22.01 9.71
C GLY A 202 4.90 21.36 8.34
N SER A 203 5.35 20.12 8.36
CA SER A 203 5.68 19.37 7.15
C SER A 203 4.43 18.74 6.54
N GLN A 204 4.18 19.01 5.27
CA GLN A 204 3.22 18.27 4.45
C GLN A 204 3.72 18.16 3.00
N PRO A 205 3.19 17.22 2.22
CA PRO A 205 3.31 17.26 0.77
C PRO A 205 2.77 18.60 0.22
N ILE A 206 3.45 19.13 -0.79
CA ILE A 206 2.95 20.26 -1.60
C ILE A 206 2.10 19.70 -2.73
N TYR A 207 0.91 20.27 -2.87
CA TYR A 207 -0.08 19.93 -3.89
C TYR A 207 0.16 20.82 -5.11
N SER A 208 0.95 20.35 -6.07
CA SER A 208 1.23 21.08 -7.32
C SER A 208 1.35 20.10 -8.48
N ALA A 209 1.19 20.58 -9.72
CA ALA A 209 1.33 19.74 -10.92
C ALA A 209 2.73 19.09 -11.06
N GLY A 210 3.74 19.62 -10.38
CA GLY A 210 5.09 19.05 -10.34
C GLY A 210 5.34 18.09 -9.18
N SER A 211 4.40 17.94 -8.24
CA SER A 211 4.54 17.11 -7.04
C SER A 211 3.59 15.91 -7.11
N TYR A 212 4.17 14.75 -7.38
CA TYR A 212 3.43 13.49 -7.50
C TYR A 212 4.28 12.34 -7.01
N PHE A 213 3.61 11.24 -6.68
CA PHE A 213 4.25 9.95 -6.45
C PHE A 213 3.86 9.00 -7.58
N LYS A 214 4.64 7.93 -7.70
CA LYS A 214 4.47 6.93 -8.74
C LYS A 214 4.29 5.57 -8.09
N LEU A 215 3.34 4.80 -8.61
CA LEU A 215 3.19 3.40 -8.26
C LEU A 215 3.51 2.53 -9.47
N TYR A 216 4.31 1.50 -9.22
CA TYR A 216 4.63 0.49 -10.20
C TYR A 216 4.02 -0.84 -9.81
N TYR A 217 3.52 -1.53 -10.83
CA TYR A 217 3.00 -2.88 -10.71
C TYR A 217 3.95 -3.83 -11.42
N THR A 218 4.56 -4.74 -10.66
CA THR A 218 5.32 -5.86 -11.23
C THR A 218 4.35 -6.87 -11.78
N CYS A 219 4.50 -7.23 -13.06
CA CYS A 219 3.70 -8.28 -13.67
C CYS A 219 3.78 -9.56 -12.83
N GLU A 220 2.64 -10.20 -12.66
CA GLU A 220 2.56 -11.56 -12.16
C GLU A 220 2.00 -12.49 -13.22
N GLN A 221 2.25 -13.77 -13.03
CA GLN A 221 2.06 -14.80 -14.05
C GLN A 221 0.87 -15.70 -13.71
N TYR A 222 0.25 -15.50 -12.54
CA TYR A 222 -0.77 -16.38 -11.94
C TYR A 222 -2.14 -15.73 -11.76
N SER A 223 -2.27 -14.42 -11.93
CA SER A 223 -3.49 -13.69 -11.54
C SER A 223 -4.64 -13.76 -12.54
N ASP A 224 -4.39 -14.22 -13.77
CA ASP A 224 -5.39 -14.22 -14.83
C ASP A 224 -5.34 -15.49 -15.69
N PRO A 225 -6.10 -16.53 -15.33
CA PRO A 225 -6.13 -17.80 -16.07
C PRO A 225 -6.75 -17.67 -17.47
N THR A 226 -7.31 -16.51 -17.82
CA THR A 226 -7.86 -16.26 -19.17
C THR A 226 -6.78 -15.89 -20.18
N VAL A 227 -5.57 -15.58 -19.71
CA VAL A 227 -4.46 -15.15 -20.57
C VAL A 227 -3.60 -16.34 -20.98
N THR A 228 -3.78 -16.80 -22.22
CA THR A 228 -3.01 -17.91 -22.79
C THR A 228 -1.94 -17.46 -23.79
N LEU A 229 -1.72 -16.15 -23.92
CA LEU A 229 -0.93 -15.55 -25.01
C LEU A 229 0.43 -15.00 -24.51
N GLY A 230 1.51 -15.76 -24.72
CA GLY A 230 2.89 -15.37 -24.40
C GLY A 230 3.89 -16.51 -24.60
N SER A 231 5.20 -16.25 -24.41
CA SER A 231 6.22 -17.33 -24.39
C SER A 231 6.02 -18.30 -23.21
N TYR A 232 5.31 -17.83 -22.18
CA TYR A 232 4.88 -18.61 -21.04
C TYR A 232 3.34 -18.57 -20.97
N VAL A 233 2.72 -19.75 -20.91
CA VAL A 233 1.27 -19.91 -20.76
C VAL A 233 0.83 -19.28 -19.43
N GLY A 234 -0.25 -18.49 -19.42
CA GLY A 234 -0.70 -17.77 -18.22
C GLY A 234 -0.23 -16.30 -18.15
N ILE A 235 0.67 -15.86 -19.03
CA ILE A 235 1.21 -14.49 -19.04
C ILE A 235 0.79 -13.77 -20.32
N SER A 236 0.40 -12.50 -20.21
CA SER A 236 0.15 -11.65 -21.38
C SER A 236 1.42 -11.33 -22.16
N THR A 237 1.30 -11.05 -23.45
CA THR A 237 2.40 -10.51 -24.26
C THR A 237 2.99 -9.23 -23.67
N ALA A 238 2.14 -8.41 -23.02
CA ALA A 238 2.56 -7.21 -22.30
C ALA A 238 3.45 -7.50 -21.09
N CYS A 239 3.35 -8.67 -20.47
CA CYS A 239 4.14 -9.07 -19.30
C CYS A 239 5.36 -9.94 -19.63
N GLN A 240 5.64 -10.20 -20.91
CA GLN A 240 6.84 -10.95 -21.32
C GLN A 240 8.13 -10.18 -21.01
N PRO A 241 9.06 -10.75 -20.23
CA PRO A 241 10.33 -10.12 -19.95
C PRO A 241 11.22 -10.11 -21.21
N THR A 242 12.00 -9.05 -21.39
CA THR A 242 12.89 -8.89 -22.55
C THR A 242 14.37 -8.92 -22.16
N THR A 243 14.70 -8.57 -20.92
CA THR A 243 16.08 -8.52 -20.44
C THR A 243 16.45 -9.82 -19.74
N ARG A 244 17.17 -10.69 -20.44
CA ARG A 244 17.73 -11.92 -19.87
C ARG A 244 19.03 -11.61 -19.13
N LEU A 245 19.12 -12.05 -17.86
CA LEU A 245 20.33 -11.92 -17.05
C LEU A 245 21.29 -13.09 -17.30
N CYS A 246 20.75 -14.31 -17.38
CA CYS A 246 21.51 -15.51 -17.72
C CYS A 246 20.64 -16.49 -18.51
N ALA A 247 21.28 -17.26 -19.38
CA ALA A 247 20.64 -18.38 -20.06
C ALA A 247 20.86 -19.67 -19.25
N SER A 248 19.79 -20.40 -18.99
CA SER A 248 19.79 -21.76 -18.44
C SER A 248 20.57 -21.91 -17.13
N CYS A 249 20.63 -20.85 -16.31
CA CYS A 249 21.49 -20.82 -15.13
C CYS A 249 20.76 -21.14 -13.82
N ALA A 250 19.43 -21.04 -13.74
CA ALA A 250 18.70 -21.44 -12.55
C ALA A 250 18.52 -22.97 -12.53
N THR A 251 19.12 -23.62 -11.52
CA THR A 251 19.24 -25.08 -11.46
C THR A 251 18.35 -25.74 -10.42
N ALA A 252 18.10 -25.07 -9.31
CA ALA A 252 17.19 -25.55 -8.27
C ALA A 252 16.49 -24.39 -7.55
N PHE A 253 15.33 -24.69 -6.96
CA PHE A 253 14.61 -23.83 -6.04
C PHE A 253 13.94 -24.68 -4.96
N ASP A 254 14.12 -24.32 -3.68
CA ASP A 254 13.64 -25.09 -2.52
C ASP A 254 12.51 -24.39 -1.73
N GLY A 255 11.93 -23.32 -2.28
CA GLY A 255 10.95 -22.47 -1.58
C GLY A 255 11.58 -21.22 -0.96
N THR A 256 12.89 -21.24 -0.68
CA THR A 256 13.60 -20.14 -0.03
C THR A 256 14.79 -19.62 -0.84
N GLN A 257 15.41 -20.48 -1.65
CA GLN A 257 16.64 -20.17 -2.33
C GLN A 257 16.63 -20.73 -3.74
N VAL A 258 17.07 -19.90 -4.70
CA VAL A 258 17.35 -20.33 -6.07
C VAL A 258 18.85 -20.56 -6.20
N LEU A 259 19.24 -21.75 -6.64
CA LEU A 259 20.62 -22.05 -7.01
C LEU A 259 20.89 -21.63 -8.46
N THR A 260 22.02 -20.95 -8.67
CA THR A 260 22.47 -20.52 -10.00
C THR A 260 23.83 -21.09 -10.35
N SER A 261 24.02 -21.44 -11.62
CA SER A 261 25.32 -21.88 -12.18
C SER A 261 26.20 -20.72 -12.67
N SER A 262 25.73 -19.49 -12.55
CA SER A 262 26.42 -18.27 -12.96
C SER A 262 26.25 -17.18 -11.91
N ASP A 263 27.29 -16.37 -11.73
CA ASP A 263 27.24 -15.21 -10.84
C ASP A 263 26.48 -14.06 -11.51
N ILE A 264 25.31 -13.76 -10.95
CA ILE A 264 24.46 -12.64 -11.36
C ILE A 264 24.23 -11.65 -10.21
N SER A 265 25.03 -11.72 -9.14
CA SER A 265 24.83 -10.94 -7.91
C SER A 265 24.86 -9.42 -8.13
N ALA A 266 25.74 -8.94 -9.03
CA ALA A 266 25.82 -7.53 -9.39
C ALA A 266 24.55 -7.04 -10.12
N GLN A 267 23.98 -7.86 -11.01
CA GLN A 267 22.78 -7.55 -11.76
C GLN A 267 21.54 -7.57 -10.86
N VAL A 268 21.50 -8.50 -9.89
CA VAL A 268 20.43 -8.58 -8.89
C VAL A 268 20.42 -7.37 -7.96
N THR A 269 21.60 -6.82 -7.64
CA THR A 269 21.70 -5.57 -6.85
C THR A 269 21.02 -4.41 -7.57
N LEU A 270 21.07 -4.38 -8.91
CA LEU A 270 20.38 -3.38 -9.73
C LEU A 270 18.88 -3.69 -9.90
N ASN A 271 18.52 -4.97 -9.98
CA ASN A 271 17.16 -5.43 -10.23
C ASN A 271 16.84 -6.65 -9.36
N PRO A 272 16.31 -6.45 -8.14
CA PRO A 272 16.04 -7.57 -7.22
C PRO A 272 14.80 -8.38 -7.58
N LEU A 273 13.99 -7.94 -8.55
CA LEU A 273 12.82 -8.66 -9.04
C LEU A 273 13.19 -9.44 -10.29
N LEU A 274 13.17 -10.77 -10.16
CA LEU A 274 13.56 -11.71 -11.21
C LEU A 274 12.39 -12.54 -11.67
N GLN A 275 12.45 -12.98 -12.92
CA GLN A 275 11.51 -13.94 -13.50
C GLN A 275 12.26 -15.21 -13.90
N ILE A 276 11.80 -16.35 -13.40
CA ILE A 276 12.34 -17.68 -13.71
C ILE A 276 11.17 -18.61 -14.02
N GLY A 277 11.09 -19.08 -15.26
CA GLY A 277 9.92 -19.81 -15.73
C GLY A 277 8.62 -19.00 -15.51
N PRO A 278 7.54 -19.64 -15.02
CA PRO A 278 6.27 -19.00 -14.73
C PRO A 278 6.28 -18.14 -13.43
N CYS A 279 7.43 -17.95 -12.77
CA CYS A 279 7.48 -17.33 -11.44
C CYS A 279 8.22 -16.00 -11.38
N VAL A 280 7.75 -15.10 -10.50
CA VAL A 280 8.43 -13.86 -10.14
C VAL A 280 8.93 -13.94 -8.70
N PHE A 281 10.21 -13.67 -8.52
CA PHE A 281 10.91 -13.73 -7.24
C PHE A 281 11.45 -12.34 -6.90
N ALA A 282 11.20 -11.86 -5.69
CA ALA A 282 12.01 -10.78 -5.13
C ALA A 282 13.17 -11.39 -4.36
N ILE A 283 14.38 -10.93 -4.65
CA ILE A 283 15.62 -11.45 -4.07
C ILE A 283 16.10 -10.50 -2.98
N SER A 284 16.24 -11.02 -1.76
CA SER A 284 16.69 -10.26 -0.60
C SER A 284 18.21 -10.26 -0.43
N ALA A 285 18.89 -11.28 -0.97
CA ALA A 285 20.35 -11.39 -0.96
C ALA A 285 20.82 -12.26 -2.14
N ALA A 286 22.00 -11.98 -2.67
CA ALA A 286 22.60 -12.75 -3.76
C ALA A 286 24.08 -13.02 -3.51
N THR A 287 24.52 -14.22 -3.88
CA THR A 287 25.92 -14.63 -3.96
C THR A 287 26.19 -15.16 -5.38
N ALA A 288 27.42 -15.61 -5.65
CA ALA A 288 27.81 -16.12 -6.95
C ALA A 288 27.02 -17.35 -7.43
N THR A 289 26.43 -18.13 -6.51
CA THR A 289 25.73 -19.38 -6.83
C THR A 289 24.35 -19.51 -6.19
N GLN A 290 23.88 -18.49 -5.46
CA GLN A 290 22.67 -18.57 -4.67
C GLN A 290 21.96 -17.23 -4.58
N LEU A 291 20.65 -17.25 -4.80
CA LEU A 291 19.75 -16.11 -4.64
C LEU A 291 18.76 -16.43 -3.53
N THR A 292 18.71 -15.61 -2.49
CA THR A 292 17.76 -15.74 -1.38
C THR A 292 16.47 -15.03 -1.72
N VAL A 293 15.35 -15.74 -1.67
CA VAL A 293 14.02 -15.18 -1.94
C VAL A 293 13.49 -14.46 -0.70
N ASP A 294 12.94 -13.27 -0.89
CA ASP A 294 12.22 -12.53 0.15
C ASP A 294 10.99 -13.34 0.58
N THR A 295 10.91 -13.68 1.86
CA THR A 295 9.81 -14.46 2.46
C THR A 295 8.48 -13.73 2.48
N THR A 296 8.44 -12.47 2.08
CA THR A 296 7.20 -11.73 1.84
C THR A 296 6.82 -11.71 0.37
N ASN A 297 7.65 -12.23 -0.54
CA ASN A 297 7.34 -12.29 -1.96
C ASN A 297 6.49 -13.52 -2.32
N VAL A 298 5.71 -13.40 -3.38
CA VAL A 298 4.83 -14.47 -3.88
C VAL A 298 5.60 -15.63 -4.50
N GLY A 299 6.83 -15.38 -4.97
CA GLY A 299 7.72 -16.39 -5.52
C GLY A 299 8.08 -17.51 -4.55
N GLN A 300 7.93 -17.31 -3.23
CA GLN A 300 8.13 -18.40 -2.26
C GLN A 300 7.13 -19.56 -2.43
N PHE A 301 5.95 -19.28 -3.01
CA PHE A 301 4.89 -20.26 -3.23
C PHE A 301 5.00 -20.98 -4.57
N CYS A 302 6.00 -20.62 -5.38
CA CYS A 302 6.28 -21.28 -6.64
C CYS A 302 6.71 -22.73 -6.46
N SER A 303 6.51 -23.54 -7.49
CA SER A 303 6.97 -24.91 -7.43
C SER A 303 8.47 -25.02 -7.30
N GLN A 304 8.86 -25.86 -6.36
CA GLN A 304 10.24 -26.25 -6.18
C GLN A 304 10.72 -27.05 -7.39
N PHE A 305 11.99 -26.89 -7.73
CA PHE A 305 12.60 -27.64 -8.81
C PHE A 305 14.05 -28.00 -8.47
N THR A 306 14.56 -29.05 -9.10
CA THR A 306 15.95 -29.50 -8.95
C THR A 306 16.44 -30.04 -10.27
N GLY A 307 17.69 -29.72 -10.63
CA GLY A 307 18.31 -30.19 -11.87
C GLY A 307 17.68 -29.61 -13.14
N LYS A 308 16.96 -28.49 -13.06
CA LYS A 308 16.41 -27.80 -14.23
C LYS A 308 17.47 -26.88 -14.85
N THR A 309 17.18 -26.36 -16.04
CA THR A 309 18.04 -25.40 -16.74
C THR A 309 17.19 -24.25 -17.22
N LEU A 310 16.78 -23.38 -16.28
CA LEU A 310 15.87 -22.27 -16.57
C LEU A 310 16.64 -20.96 -16.80
N ASP A 311 16.20 -20.20 -17.79
CA ASP A 311 16.66 -18.84 -18.02
C ASP A 311 16.19 -17.92 -16.88
N VAL A 312 17.02 -16.95 -16.51
CA VAL A 312 16.68 -15.92 -15.51
C VAL A 312 16.58 -14.57 -16.20
N TYR A 313 15.46 -13.90 -16.01
CA TYR A 313 15.16 -12.59 -16.57
C TYR A 313 14.97 -11.56 -15.48
N VAL A 314 15.10 -10.28 -15.83
CA VAL A 314 14.53 -9.19 -15.02
C VAL A 314 13.01 -9.26 -15.14
N ALA A 315 12.30 -9.27 -14.01
CA ALA A 315 10.85 -9.28 -14.02
C ALA A 315 10.31 -8.00 -14.69
N LYS A 316 9.29 -8.16 -15.53
CA LYS A 316 8.69 -7.00 -16.20
C LYS A 316 7.86 -6.18 -15.22
N VAL A 317 8.17 -4.90 -15.16
CA VAL A 317 7.36 -3.89 -14.47
C VAL A 317 6.52 -3.19 -15.52
N LEU A 318 5.20 -3.18 -15.34
CA LEU A 318 4.30 -2.49 -16.26
C LEU A 318 4.51 -0.97 -16.19
N PRO A 319 4.07 -0.22 -17.23
CA PRO A 319 4.14 1.22 -17.23
C PRO A 319 3.61 1.80 -15.92
N VAL A 320 4.31 2.80 -15.42
CA VAL A 320 4.00 3.39 -14.13
C VAL A 320 2.62 4.02 -14.16
N MET A 321 1.90 3.96 -13.04
CA MET A 321 0.76 4.85 -12.84
C MET A 321 1.31 6.24 -12.61
N THR A 322 1.40 7.01 -13.70
CA THR A 322 1.83 8.41 -13.70
C THR A 322 0.70 9.30 -13.22
N ASN A 323 1.07 10.41 -12.57
CA ASN A 323 0.11 11.43 -12.17
C ASN A 323 -0.89 10.92 -11.12
N LEU A 324 -0.47 10.12 -10.14
CA LEU A 324 -1.13 10.09 -8.84
C LEU A 324 -0.77 11.41 -8.15
N VAL A 325 -1.29 12.49 -8.71
CA VAL A 325 -1.03 13.83 -8.24
C VAL A 325 -1.78 13.98 -6.92
N MET A 326 -1.21 14.75 -6.02
CA MET A 326 -2.04 15.27 -4.94
C MET A 326 -2.81 16.48 -5.53
N LEU A 327 -3.81 16.22 -6.38
CA LEU A 327 -4.42 17.25 -7.23
C LEU A 327 -5.54 18.00 -6.50
N GLN A 328 -5.38 19.32 -6.47
CA GLN A 328 -6.28 20.31 -5.91
C GLN A 328 -7.53 20.45 -6.80
N THR A 329 -8.69 19.98 -6.34
CA THR A 329 -9.98 20.35 -6.94
C THR A 329 -10.76 21.24 -5.97
N GLY A 330 -10.71 22.55 -6.22
CA GLY A 330 -11.42 23.57 -5.43
C GLY A 330 -10.60 24.22 -4.30
N PRO A 331 -11.24 25.00 -3.41
CA PRO A 331 -10.58 25.68 -2.30
C PRO A 331 -10.08 24.74 -1.19
N LEU A 332 -10.39 23.44 -1.29
CA LEU A 332 -9.99 22.41 -0.33
C LEU A 332 -8.84 21.57 -0.91
N GLN A 333 -7.74 21.50 -0.18
CA GLN A 333 -6.55 20.74 -0.55
C GLN A 333 -6.72 19.27 -0.14
N TYR A 334 -7.07 18.41 -1.09
CA TYR A 334 -7.13 16.95 -0.90
C TYR A 334 -6.16 16.23 -1.84
N PRO A 335 -5.62 15.06 -1.46
CA PRO A 335 -5.02 14.15 -2.41
C PRO A 335 -6.12 13.59 -3.35
N GLU A 336 -5.74 13.14 -4.55
CA GLU A 336 -6.67 12.70 -5.60
C GLU A 336 -7.83 11.83 -5.10
N ASP A 337 -9.03 12.08 -5.64
CA ASP A 337 -10.21 11.29 -5.38
C ASP A 337 -9.96 9.80 -5.70
N THR A 338 -10.49 8.94 -4.83
CA THR A 338 -10.49 7.49 -4.93
C THR A 338 -10.86 6.96 -6.34
N GLY A 339 -11.79 7.64 -7.03
CA GLY A 339 -12.20 7.29 -8.39
C GLY A 339 -11.11 7.50 -9.45
N THR A 340 -10.29 8.54 -9.32
CA THR A 340 -9.18 8.83 -10.25
C THR A 340 -8.10 7.78 -10.14
N VAL A 341 -7.68 7.44 -8.91
CA VAL A 341 -6.67 6.40 -8.66
C VAL A 341 -7.13 5.06 -9.24
N ALA A 342 -8.37 4.65 -8.96
CA ALA A 342 -8.94 3.41 -9.50
C ALA A 342 -8.98 3.41 -11.03
N THR A 343 -9.31 4.54 -11.65
CA THR A 343 -9.35 4.70 -13.12
C THR A 343 -7.96 4.59 -13.74
N GLN A 344 -6.92 5.11 -13.09
CA GLN A 344 -5.55 4.96 -13.58
C GLN A 344 -5.06 3.51 -13.52
N PHE A 345 -5.39 2.77 -12.46
CA PHE A 345 -5.15 1.32 -12.40
C PHE A 345 -5.82 0.59 -13.57
N LEU A 346 -7.07 0.95 -13.89
CA LEU A 346 -7.81 0.34 -15.00
C LEU A 346 -7.21 0.72 -16.36
N ASN A 347 -6.93 1.99 -16.60
CA ASN A 347 -6.48 2.47 -17.91
C ASN A 347 -5.02 2.11 -18.21
N SER A 348 -4.14 2.19 -17.21
CA SER A 348 -2.70 1.95 -17.40
C SER A 348 -2.32 0.49 -17.31
N LEU A 349 -3.05 -0.30 -16.51
CA LEU A 349 -2.69 -1.70 -16.21
C LEU A 349 -3.79 -2.70 -16.60
N GLY A 350 -4.98 -2.25 -17.01
CA GLY A 350 -6.11 -3.13 -17.25
C GLY A 350 -6.66 -3.79 -15.97
N LYS A 351 -6.29 -3.28 -14.79
CA LYS A 351 -6.65 -3.90 -13.50
C LYS A 351 -7.78 -3.14 -12.82
N SER A 352 -8.85 -3.85 -12.46
CA SER A 352 -9.90 -3.28 -11.61
C SER A 352 -9.48 -3.32 -10.14
N VAL A 353 -9.60 -2.18 -9.46
CA VAL A 353 -9.31 -2.02 -8.04
C VAL A 353 -10.37 -1.15 -7.37
N ALA A 354 -10.59 -1.37 -6.08
CA ALA A 354 -11.27 -0.43 -5.20
C ALA A 354 -10.23 0.30 -4.34
N VAL A 355 -10.33 1.62 -4.23
CA VAL A 355 -9.37 2.45 -3.50
C VAL A 355 -10.09 3.20 -2.38
N THR A 356 -9.54 3.15 -1.17
CA THR A 356 -9.99 3.98 -0.04
C THR A 356 -8.84 4.86 0.43
N LEU A 357 -9.10 6.16 0.55
CA LEU A 357 -8.12 7.15 0.95
C LEU A 357 -8.36 7.57 2.40
N THR A 358 -7.30 7.69 3.20
CA THR A 358 -7.40 8.14 4.59
C THR A 358 -6.21 9.04 4.94
N PRO A 359 -6.43 10.30 5.38
CA PRO A 359 -5.37 11.11 5.96
C PRO A 359 -4.81 10.45 7.22
N THR A 360 -3.49 10.36 7.30
CA THR A 360 -2.78 9.65 8.39
C THR A 360 -1.75 10.57 9.02
N ILE A 361 -1.86 10.76 10.32
CA ILE A 361 -0.97 11.59 11.13
C ILE A 361 -0.49 10.75 12.31
N SER A 362 0.82 10.69 12.48
CA SER A 362 1.47 10.08 13.65
C SER A 362 2.49 11.05 14.24
N SER A 363 3.19 10.66 15.30
CA SER A 363 4.29 11.45 15.85
C SER A 363 5.47 11.63 14.88
N THR A 364 5.58 10.80 13.84
CA THR A 364 6.71 10.78 12.91
C THR A 364 6.32 10.97 11.45
N PHE A 365 5.03 10.91 11.11
CA PHE A 365 4.55 10.95 9.73
C PHE A 365 3.33 11.85 9.57
N VAL A 366 3.28 12.59 8.46
CA VAL A 366 2.10 13.32 7.99
C VAL A 366 1.91 12.99 6.52
N GLY A 367 0.75 12.47 6.16
CA GLY A 367 0.46 12.11 4.78
C GLY A 367 -0.86 11.39 4.62
N THR A 368 -0.96 10.61 3.55
CA THR A 368 -2.17 9.90 3.15
C THR A 368 -1.90 8.42 2.97
N THR A 369 -2.84 7.60 3.41
CA THR A 369 -2.84 6.16 3.23
C THR A 369 -3.91 5.78 2.20
N TYR A 370 -3.51 5.02 1.18
CA TYR A 370 -4.36 4.46 0.14
C TYR A 370 -4.50 2.96 0.37
N SER A 371 -5.70 2.49 0.68
CA SER A 371 -6.02 1.06 0.72
C SER A 371 -6.51 0.63 -0.66
N ILE A 372 -5.72 -0.19 -1.35
CA ILE A 372 -5.96 -0.65 -2.72
C ILE A 372 -6.37 -2.11 -2.65
N THR A 373 -7.63 -2.40 -2.95
CA THR A 373 -8.21 -3.74 -3.01
C THR A 373 -8.30 -4.18 -4.46
N PHE A 374 -7.66 -5.29 -4.82
CA PHE A 374 -7.72 -5.83 -6.17
C PHE A 374 -8.99 -6.68 -6.34
N THR A 375 -9.90 -6.25 -7.21
CA THR A 375 -11.26 -6.82 -7.28
C THR A 375 -11.41 -7.90 -8.34
N ASN A 376 -10.73 -7.76 -9.48
CA ASN A 376 -10.80 -8.71 -10.60
C ASN A 376 -9.52 -9.56 -10.77
N ASN A 377 -8.56 -9.42 -9.86
CA ASN A 377 -7.37 -10.28 -9.83
C ASN A 377 -7.47 -11.14 -8.59
N HIS A 378 -7.44 -12.45 -8.81
CA HIS A 378 -7.43 -13.44 -7.74
C HIS A 378 -5.98 -13.87 -7.51
N GLY A 379 -5.67 -14.36 -6.30
CA GLY A 379 -4.29 -14.70 -5.94
C GLY A 379 -3.61 -13.67 -5.08
N THR A 380 -2.42 -14.03 -4.61
CA THR A 380 -1.52 -13.11 -3.93
C THR A 380 -0.77 -12.30 -4.97
N ILE A 381 -0.86 -10.97 -4.87
CA ILE A 381 -0.32 -10.05 -5.87
C ILE A 381 1.05 -9.53 -5.41
N PRO A 382 2.07 -9.41 -6.27
CA PRO A 382 3.32 -8.73 -5.93
C PRO A 382 3.09 -7.37 -5.29
N LYS A 383 3.94 -7.00 -4.32
CA LYS A 383 3.85 -5.67 -3.69
C LYS A 383 4.05 -4.61 -4.77
N LEU A 384 3.20 -3.59 -4.77
CA LEU A 384 3.45 -2.37 -5.53
C LEU A 384 4.79 -1.77 -5.05
N THR A 385 5.54 -1.18 -5.97
CA THR A 385 6.68 -0.33 -5.59
C THR A 385 6.29 1.13 -5.75
N CYS A 386 6.90 1.97 -4.94
CA CYS A 386 6.54 3.38 -4.87
C CYS A 386 7.77 4.27 -4.98
N ASP A 387 7.63 5.33 -5.77
CA ASP A 387 8.66 6.35 -6.00
C ASP A 387 8.11 7.74 -5.64
N VAL A 388 8.84 8.44 -4.77
CA VAL A 388 8.55 9.80 -4.30
C VAL A 388 9.65 10.81 -4.66
N SER A 389 10.53 10.47 -5.61
CA SER A 389 11.62 11.35 -6.07
C SER A 389 11.14 12.71 -6.59
N THR A 390 9.90 12.77 -7.07
CA THR A 390 9.25 13.98 -7.61
C THR A 390 8.36 14.69 -6.59
N MET A 391 8.24 14.18 -5.36
CA MET A 391 7.37 14.77 -4.36
C MET A 391 8.01 16.01 -3.75
N VAL A 392 7.27 17.12 -3.75
CA VAL A 392 7.68 18.40 -3.16
C VAL A 392 7.04 18.56 -1.78
N VAL A 393 7.71 19.22 -0.86
CA VAL A 393 7.37 19.25 0.58
C VAL A 393 7.45 20.68 1.14
N SER A 394 6.59 21.01 2.12
CA SER A 394 6.36 22.40 2.58
C SER A 394 7.38 22.95 3.60
N ALA A 395 8.09 22.10 4.33
CA ALA A 395 8.99 22.51 5.41
C ALA A 395 10.47 22.41 4.99
N SER A 396 11.35 23.05 5.77
CA SER A 396 12.79 22.82 5.69
C SER A 396 13.16 21.48 6.33
N ASN A 397 13.77 20.59 5.55
CA ASN A 397 14.26 19.25 5.97
C ASN A 397 13.25 18.09 6.23
N PRO A 398 12.01 18.07 5.71
CA PRO A 398 11.20 16.85 5.75
C PRO A 398 11.63 15.89 4.64
N THR A 399 11.71 14.60 4.96
CA THR A 399 12.06 13.54 4.02
C THR A 399 10.77 12.97 3.41
N PRO A 400 10.61 12.98 2.08
CA PRO A 400 9.57 12.22 1.40
C PRO A 400 9.60 10.75 1.79
N SER A 401 8.43 10.17 2.04
CA SER A 401 8.29 8.75 2.38
C SER A 401 7.17 8.15 1.56
N CYS A 402 7.45 6.97 1.00
CA CYS A 402 6.41 6.09 0.52
C CYS A 402 6.68 4.66 0.93
N THR A 403 5.67 4.02 1.49
CA THR A 403 5.75 2.64 1.94
C THR A 403 4.56 1.86 1.42
N VAL A 404 4.79 0.60 1.06
CA VAL A 404 3.76 -0.33 0.61
C VAL A 404 3.76 -1.54 1.53
N ALA A 405 2.59 -1.83 2.11
CA ALA A 405 2.38 -2.98 2.98
C ALA A 405 1.21 -3.84 2.47
N ARG A 406 1.24 -5.14 2.76
CA ARG A 406 0.06 -5.99 2.58
C ARG A 406 -0.75 -5.98 3.87
N THR A 407 -2.03 -5.66 3.74
CA THR A 407 -2.99 -5.73 4.84
C THR A 407 -3.82 -7.00 4.74
N THR A 408 -4.03 -7.50 3.52
CA THR A 408 -4.66 -8.79 3.27
C THR A 408 -3.96 -9.47 2.12
N THR A 409 -3.59 -10.73 2.32
CA THR A 409 -2.99 -11.59 1.30
C THR A 409 -4.11 -12.26 0.51
N GLY A 410 -4.12 -12.05 -0.80
CA GLY A 410 -5.13 -12.64 -1.67
C GLY A 410 -4.99 -14.16 -1.76
N SER A 411 -6.11 -14.85 -1.96
CA SER A 411 -6.16 -16.32 -1.96
C SER A 411 -5.50 -16.90 -3.21
N MET A 412 -4.40 -17.63 -3.03
CA MET A 412 -3.66 -18.31 -4.09
C MET A 412 -3.76 -19.83 -3.93
N ILE A 413 -3.97 -20.56 -5.03
CA ILE A 413 -3.78 -22.01 -5.08
C ILE A 413 -2.28 -22.26 -5.30
N TYR A 414 -1.66 -23.07 -4.45
CA TYR A 414 -0.25 -23.47 -4.54
C TYR A 414 -0.06 -24.89 -4.02
N GLY A 415 1.14 -25.45 -4.18
CA GLY A 415 1.48 -26.80 -3.74
C GLY A 415 1.38 -27.84 -4.85
N THR A 416 1.03 -29.07 -4.48
CA THR A 416 0.95 -30.20 -5.43
C THR A 416 -0.39 -30.90 -5.30
N PHE A 417 -0.82 -31.53 -6.39
CA PHE A 417 -1.98 -32.40 -6.44
C PHE A 417 -1.58 -33.74 -7.07
N THR A 418 -2.31 -34.80 -6.73
CA THR A 418 -2.16 -36.09 -7.39
C THR A 418 -3.39 -36.39 -8.21
N LEU A 419 -3.19 -36.87 -9.42
CA LEU A 419 -4.26 -37.46 -10.24
C LEU A 419 -4.05 -38.96 -10.25
N SER A 420 -5.12 -39.73 -10.16
CA SER A 420 -5.01 -41.18 -10.13
C SER A 420 -6.07 -41.85 -10.97
N LEU A 421 -5.68 -42.94 -11.63
CA LEU A 421 -6.63 -43.81 -12.32
C LEU A 421 -6.66 -45.17 -11.61
N PRO A 422 -7.83 -45.64 -11.14
CA PRO A 422 -7.98 -47.00 -10.68
C PRO A 422 -7.91 -47.97 -11.86
N ARG A 423 -7.07 -48.99 -11.76
CA ARG A 423 -7.01 -50.07 -12.75
C ARG A 423 -8.31 -50.88 -12.69
N PHE A 424 -8.92 -51.12 -13.84
CA PHE A 424 -10.19 -51.86 -13.92
C PHE A 424 -10.03 -53.32 -13.49
N SER A 425 -8.87 -53.93 -13.76
CA SER A 425 -8.60 -55.35 -13.53
C SER A 425 -8.55 -55.73 -12.04
N ASP A 426 -8.01 -54.86 -11.18
CA ASP A 426 -7.79 -55.17 -9.76
C ASP A 426 -8.14 -54.03 -8.78
N GLY A 427 -8.67 -52.91 -9.29
CA GLY A 427 -9.02 -51.73 -8.48
C GLY A 427 -7.81 -50.95 -7.97
N THR A 428 -6.58 -51.31 -8.33
CA THR A 428 -5.38 -50.63 -7.83
C THR A 428 -5.32 -49.21 -8.36
N VAL A 429 -5.21 -48.25 -7.44
CA VAL A 429 -5.08 -46.83 -7.77
C VAL A 429 -3.63 -46.52 -8.13
N MET A 430 -3.41 -46.05 -9.37
CA MET A 430 -2.11 -45.56 -9.83
C MET A 430 -2.13 -44.03 -9.78
N PRO A 431 -1.51 -43.37 -8.78
CA PRO A 431 -1.40 -41.93 -8.76
C PRO A 431 -0.23 -41.43 -9.61
N THR A 432 -0.30 -40.18 -10.05
CA THR A 432 0.86 -39.42 -10.54
C THR A 432 1.93 -39.42 -9.47
N ASN A 433 3.11 -39.95 -9.79
CA ASN A 433 4.27 -39.94 -8.92
C ASN A 433 5.50 -39.49 -9.73
N PRO A 434 6.15 -38.36 -9.36
CA PRO A 434 5.84 -37.49 -8.23
C PRO A 434 4.49 -36.75 -8.38
N ALA A 435 4.01 -36.17 -7.27
CA ALA A 435 2.83 -35.32 -7.29
C ALA A 435 3.02 -34.14 -8.28
N VAL A 436 1.93 -33.72 -8.90
CA VAL A 436 1.91 -32.69 -9.93
C VAL A 436 1.84 -31.32 -9.28
N SER A 437 2.77 -30.44 -9.64
CA SER A 437 2.79 -29.05 -9.23
C SER A 437 1.58 -28.24 -9.74
N PHE A 438 1.08 -27.29 -8.95
CA PHE A 438 -0.04 -26.43 -9.34
C PHE A 438 0.24 -25.57 -10.61
N ASP A 439 1.49 -25.21 -10.84
CA ASP A 439 2.01 -24.40 -11.95
C ASP A 439 2.74 -25.27 -13.01
N VAL A 440 2.48 -26.58 -13.03
CA VAL A 440 3.11 -27.52 -13.97
C VAL A 440 2.92 -27.06 -15.42
N LEU A 441 3.97 -27.18 -16.24
CA LEU A 441 3.88 -26.88 -17.66
C LEU A 441 2.99 -27.92 -18.38
N PRO A 442 2.25 -27.54 -19.45
CA PRO A 442 1.36 -28.47 -20.15
C PRO A 442 2.04 -29.77 -20.62
N ALA A 443 3.29 -29.70 -21.09
CA ALA A 443 4.05 -30.88 -21.53
C ALA A 443 4.44 -31.80 -20.36
N ASP A 444 4.80 -31.23 -19.21
CA ASP A 444 5.14 -31.99 -18.01
C ASP A 444 3.88 -32.61 -17.40
N LEU A 445 2.74 -31.88 -17.43
CA LEU A 445 1.44 -32.42 -17.04
C LEU A 445 1.01 -33.57 -17.94
N GLN A 446 1.16 -33.41 -19.25
CA GLN A 446 0.89 -34.49 -20.21
C GLN A 446 1.75 -35.71 -19.93
N THR A 447 3.04 -35.52 -19.67
CA THR A 447 3.97 -36.61 -19.34
C THR A 447 3.57 -37.29 -18.03
N ALA A 448 3.24 -36.52 -16.99
CA ALA A 448 2.78 -37.04 -15.71
C ALA A 448 1.49 -37.84 -15.87
N LEU A 449 0.52 -37.35 -16.66
CA LEU A 449 -0.73 -38.02 -16.97
C LEU A 449 -0.54 -39.30 -17.79
N GLN A 450 0.35 -39.29 -18.79
CA GLN A 450 0.67 -40.47 -19.60
C GLN A 450 1.40 -41.54 -18.78
N ALA A 451 2.11 -41.16 -17.72
CA ALA A 451 2.70 -42.10 -16.78
C ALA A 451 1.66 -42.75 -15.85
N VAL A 452 0.47 -42.15 -15.69
CA VAL A 452 -0.63 -42.76 -14.95
C VAL A 452 -1.14 -43.96 -15.74
N GLY A 453 -0.70 -45.17 -15.34
CA GLY A 453 -1.13 -46.43 -15.95
C GLY A 453 -0.13 -47.12 -16.89
N GLY A 454 1.15 -46.72 -16.96
CA GLY A 454 2.19 -47.47 -17.67
C GLY A 454 2.92 -48.47 -16.75
N PRO A 455 3.22 -49.72 -17.18
CA PRO A 455 3.42 -50.21 -18.55
C PRO A 455 2.20 -50.96 -19.14
N ALA A 456 2.16 -51.03 -20.47
CA ALA A 456 1.13 -51.66 -21.30
C ALA A 456 0.48 -52.91 -20.66
N GLU A 457 -0.78 -52.77 -20.24
CA GLU A 457 -1.67 -53.92 -20.18
C GLU A 457 -1.86 -54.35 -21.64
N TYR A 458 -1.29 -55.49 -22.01
CA TYR A 458 -1.57 -56.13 -23.29
C TYR A 458 -3.08 -56.35 -23.35
N VAL A 459 -3.77 -55.50 -24.10
CA VAL A 459 -5.18 -55.68 -24.45
C VAL A 459 -5.25 -56.83 -25.45
N PHE A 460 -4.98 -58.07 -25.04
CA PHE A 460 -5.42 -59.26 -25.76
C PHE A 460 -5.55 -60.47 -24.85
N GLY A 461 -6.81 -60.87 -24.68
CA GLY A 461 -7.33 -62.16 -24.23
C GLY A 461 -8.78 -62.21 -24.66
#